data_AF-A0A9C7PMB2-F1
#
_entry.id   AF-A0A9C7PMB2-F1
#
_cell.length_a   1.000
_cell.length_b   1.000
_cell.length_c   1.000
_cell.angle_alpha   90.00
_cell.angle_beta   90.00
_cell.angle_gamma   90.00
#
_symmetry.space_group_name_H-M   'P 1'
#
loop_
_entity.id
_entity.type
_entity.pdbx_description
1 polymer ?
#
loop_
_entity_poly.entity_id
_entity_poly.type
_entity_poly.pdbx_seq_one_letter_code
_entity_poly.pdbx_strand_id
1 'polypeptide(L)' 'MAWYRNFNDAWPELKNRYSDRFKRMFDYYLLTCAGSFRARDNQLWQVVLSAGGIEGGYRADRWLPRAAES' A
#
# COMPACT_ATOMS: atom_id res chain seq x y z
N MET A 1 5.83 -5.35 1.14
CA MET A 1 6.36 -6.46 1.98
C MET A 1 6.16 -6.27 3.49
N ALA A 2 5.93 -5.05 3.98
CA ALA A 2 5.79 -4.78 5.41
C ALA A 2 4.74 -5.68 6.08
N TRP A 3 3.53 -5.75 5.54
CA TRP A 3 2.46 -6.58 6.13
C TRP A 3 2.79 -8.07 6.20
N TYR A 4 3.44 -8.63 5.17
CA TYR A 4 3.87 -10.03 5.19
C TYR A 4 4.88 -10.31 6.31
N ARG A 5 5.86 -9.41 6.49
CA ARG A 5 6.86 -9.52 7.56
C ARG A 5 6.19 -9.42 8.93
N ASN A 6 5.45 -8.33 9.16
CA ASN A 6 4.76 -8.08 10.42
C ASN A 6 3.80 -9.22 10.80
N PHE A 7 3.07 -9.79 9.83
CA PHE A 7 2.19 -10.93 10.07
C PHE A 7 2.95 -12.18 10.51
N ASN A 8 4.08 -12.49 9.87
CA ASN A 8 4.89 -13.66 10.21
C ASN A 8 5.61 -13.48 11.55
N ASP A 9 6.09 -12.27 11.83
CA ASP A 9 6.72 -11.92 13.10
C ASP A 9 5.71 -12.03 14.27
N ALA A 10 4.45 -11.63 14.04
CA ALA A 10 3.36 -11.74 15.01
C ALA A 10 2.69 -13.13 15.07
N TRP A 11 3.02 -14.06 14.16
CA TRP A 11 2.37 -15.38 14.08
C TRP A 11 2.40 -16.18 15.40
N PRO A 12 3.47 -16.17 16.21
CA PRO A 12 3.49 -16.89 17.49
C PRO A 12 2.34 -16.53 18.44
N GLU A 13 1.86 -15.28 18.40
CA GLU A 13 0.73 -14.80 19.21
C GLU A 13 -0.63 -15.10 18.56
N LEU A 14 -0.67 -15.13 17.21
CA LEU A 14 -1.88 -15.32 16.42
C LEU A 14 -2.27 -16.80 16.25
N LYS A 15 -1.31 -17.72 16.29
CA LYS A 15 -1.52 -19.16 16.01
C LYS A 15 -2.54 -19.86 16.92
N ASN A 16 -2.84 -19.30 18.09
CA ASN A 16 -3.86 -19.85 19.00
C ASN A 16 -5.29 -19.47 18.58
N ARG A 17 -5.44 -18.43 17.74
CA ARG A 17 -6.73 -17.93 17.25
C ARG A 17 -7.03 -18.35 15.81
N TYR A 18 -6.01 -18.71 15.06
CA TYR A 18 -6.10 -19.04 13.64
C TYR A 18 -5.38 -20.35 13.33
N SER A 19 -5.89 -21.09 12.34
CA SER A 19 -5.27 -22.35 11.92
C SER A 19 -4.03 -22.14 11.04
N ASP A 20 -3.16 -23.16 10.97
CA ASP A 20 -2.05 -23.16 10.02
C ASP A 20 -2.51 -23.06 8.55
N ARG A 21 -3.71 -23.57 8.25
CA ARG A 21 -4.34 -23.38 6.94
C ARG A 21 -4.59 -21.90 6.65
N PHE A 22 -5.10 -21.15 7.63
CA PHE A 22 -5.29 -19.71 7.49
C PHE A 22 -3.96 -19.01 7.27
N LYS A 23 -2.92 -19.34 8.04
CA LYS A 23 -1.58 -18.77 7.86
C LYS A 23 -1.09 -18.92 6.43
N ARG A 24 -1.11 -20.14 5.91
CA ARG A 24 -0.66 -20.44 4.54
C ARG A 24 -1.45 -19.68 3.49
N MET A 25 -2.77 -19.59 3.67
CA MET A 25 -3.63 -18.83 2.77
C MET A 25 -3.31 -17.32 2.82
N PHE A 26 -3.09 -16.77 4.01
CA PHE A 26 -2.81 -15.34 4.17
C PHE A 26 -1.41 -14.97 3.67
N ASP A 27 -0.41 -15.83 3.90
CA ASP A 27 0.92 -15.70 3.31
C ASP A 27 0.84 -15.72 1.77
N TYR A 28 0.11 -16.68 1.20
CA TYR A 28 -0.10 -16.77 -0.24
C TYR A 28 -0.75 -15.50 -0.81
N TYR A 29 -1.80 -15.00 -0.14
CA TYR A 29 -2.47 -13.77 -0.53
C TYR A 29 -1.51 -12.57 -0.56
N LEU A 30 -0.78 -12.33 0.54
CA LEU A 30 0.13 -11.19 0.65
C LEU A 30 1.29 -11.27 -0.36
N LEU A 31 1.84 -12.46 -0.59
CA LEU A 31 2.92 -12.68 -1.54
C LEU A 31 2.44 -12.53 -2.99
N THR A 32 1.27 -13.07 -3.33
CA THR A 32 0.68 -12.96 -4.68
C THR A 32 0.36 -11.50 -5.00
N CYS A 33 -0.28 -10.76 -4.10
CA CYS A 33 -0.52 -9.33 -4.30
C CYS A 33 0.80 -8.55 -4.47
N ALA A 34 1.82 -8.85 -3.64
CA ALA A 34 3.13 -8.22 -3.82
C ALA A 34 3.75 -8.57 -5.19
N GLY A 35 3.54 -9.78 -5.69
CA GLY A 35 3.93 -10.21 -7.03
C GLY A 35 3.22 -9.41 -8.13
N SER A 36 1.89 -9.32 -8.09
CA SER A 36 1.10 -8.63 -9.12
C SER A 36 1.42 -7.13 -9.20
N PHE A 37 1.60 -6.45 -8.06
CA PHE A 37 2.03 -5.05 -8.05
C PHE A 37 3.45 -4.87 -8.59
N ARG A 38 4.41 -5.77 -8.26
CA ARG A 38 5.79 -5.70 -8.78
C ARG A 38 5.86 -5.96 -10.27
N ALA A 39 5.05 -6.90 -10.77
CA ALA A 39 4.94 -7.23 -12.18
C ALA A 39 4.19 -6.16 -13.00
N ARG A 40 3.63 -5.13 -12.33
CA ARG A 40 2.77 -4.09 -12.93
C ARG A 40 1.47 -4.64 -13.53
N ASP A 41 1.07 -5.83 -13.13
CA ASP A 41 -0.22 -6.42 -13.47
C ASP A 41 -1.36 -5.70 -12.71
N ASN A 42 -1.06 -5.23 -11.49
CA ASN A 42 -1.96 -4.39 -10.70
C ASN A 42 -1.43 -2.96 -10.56
N GLN A 43 -2.34 -1.99 -10.54
CA GLN A 43 -2.04 -0.57 -10.40
C GLN A 43 -2.79 0.04 -9.20
N LEU A 44 -2.17 1.03 -8.55
CA LEU A 44 -2.82 1.86 -7.53
C LEU A 44 -2.75 3.31 -7.98
N TRP A 45 -3.91 3.90 -8.28
CA TRP A 45 -4.01 5.27 -8.79
C TRP A 45 -4.47 6.23 -7.72
N GLN A 46 -3.91 7.44 -7.76
CA GLN A 46 -4.45 8.61 -7.06
C GLN A 46 -4.96 9.56 -8.14
N VAL A 47 -6.27 9.82 -8.13
CA VAL A 47 -6.93 10.65 -9.13
C VAL A 47 -7.64 11.79 -8.42
N VAL A 48 -7.38 13.03 -8.85
CA VAL A 48 -8.03 14.24 -8.34
C VAL A 48 -8.89 14.82 -9.47
N LEU A 49 -10.17 15.02 -9.19
CA LEU A 49 -11.16 15.49 -10.18
C LEU A 49 -11.86 16.75 -9.65
N SER A 50 -12.16 17.69 -10.55
CA SER A 50 -13.02 18.86 -10.28
C SER A 50 -14.05 18.99 -11.40
N ALA A 51 -15.33 19.10 -11.03
CA ALA A 51 -16.44 19.15 -11.98
C ALA A 51 -16.39 20.38 -12.91
N GLY A 52 -15.87 21.52 -12.43
CA GLY A 52 -15.74 22.77 -13.18
C GLY A 52 -14.29 23.20 -13.44
N GLY A 53 -13.32 22.33 -13.17
CA GLY A 53 -11.90 22.69 -13.14
C GLY A 53 -11.52 23.48 -11.88
N ILE A 54 -10.25 23.85 -11.79
CA ILE A 54 -9.72 24.73 -10.74
C ILE A 54 -8.83 25.75 -11.45
N GLU A 55 -9.10 27.03 -11.29
CA GLU A 55 -8.26 28.09 -11.86
C GLU A 55 -6.84 28.01 -11.24
N GLY A 56 -5.81 28.00 -12.08
CA GLY A 56 -4.42 27.76 -11.64
C GLY A 56 -4.05 26.28 -11.41
N GLY A 57 -4.99 25.35 -11.58
CA GLY A 57 -4.78 23.90 -11.54
C GLY A 57 -4.60 23.31 -10.14
N TYR A 58 -4.70 21.98 -10.02
CA TYR A 58 -4.38 21.27 -8.79
C TYR A 58 -2.86 21.30 -8.55
N ARG A 59 -2.43 21.86 -7.41
CA ARG A 59 -1.04 21.84 -6.94
C ARG A 59 -0.92 20.90 -5.76
N ALA A 60 -0.21 19.78 -5.92
CA ALA A 60 0.10 18.90 -4.81
C ALA A 60 1.30 19.43 -4.02
N ASP A 61 1.34 19.21 -2.70
CA ASP A 61 2.41 19.68 -1.81
C ASP A 61 3.81 19.27 -2.26
N ARG A 62 3.94 18.11 -2.92
CA ARG A 62 5.19 17.65 -3.53
C ARG A 62 5.82 18.68 -4.49
N TRP A 63 5.03 19.57 -5.06
CA TRP A 63 5.44 20.54 -6.08
C TRP A 63 5.56 21.97 -5.54
N LEU A 64 5.34 22.19 -4.24
CA LEU A 64 5.65 23.47 -3.62
C LEU A 64 7.17 23.57 -3.42
N PRO A 65 7.81 24.70 -3.78
CA PRO A 65 9.20 24.93 -3.40
C PRO A 65 9.30 24.76 -1.88
N ARG A 66 10.18 23.87 -1.41
CA ARG A 66 10.56 23.92 0.00
C ARG A 66 11.12 25.32 0.21
N ALA A 67 10.45 26.12 1.02
CA ALA A 67 10.99 27.42 1.44
C ALA A 67 12.43 27.16 1.87
N ALA A 68 13.38 27.89 1.27
CA ALA A 68 14.80 27.71 1.52
C ALA A 68 15.01 27.69 3.04
N GLU A 69 15.36 26.52 3.56
CA GLU A 69 15.75 26.34 4.95
C GLU A 69 17.00 27.22 5.16
N SER A 70 16.82 28.30 5.90
CA SER A 70 17.85 29.24 6.35
C SER A 70 18.52 28.75 7.62
#